data_AF-Q5YLB9-F1
#
_entry.id   AF-Q5YLB9-F1
#
_cell.length_a   1.000
_cell.length_b   1.000
_cell.length_c   1.000
_cell.angle_alpha   90.00
_cell.angle_beta   90.00
_cell.angle_gamma   90.00
#
_symmetry.space_group_name_H-M   'P 1'
#
loop_
_entity.id
_entity.type
_entity.pdbx_description
1 polymer ?
#
loop_
_entity_poly.entity_id
_entity_poly.type
_entity_poly.pdbx_seq_one_letter_code
_entity_poly.pdbx_strand_id
1 'polypeptide(L)'
;PHHVQSFDTHTQHMKTDMFLRTTTKGNATACVGNSWTMVEKNLPVNIGFGPWNPNTGTEATLSNATKQRIRHVAPSELSQDISRQTNLNSMYFSGKALNKFAMLVYTVYELVKDASLSESAFSSLKSAFARFVDNRQIFPLVYDTVWKGVVSS
;
A
#
# COMPACT_ATOMS: atom_id res chain seq x y z
N PRO A 1 -5.90 -18.54 -16.68
CA PRO A 1 -5.02 -17.63 -17.45
C PRO A 1 -3.69 -17.28 -16.76
N HIS A 2 -3.69 -16.64 -15.58
CA HIS A 2 -2.45 -16.18 -14.96
C HIS A 2 -1.46 -17.30 -14.60
N HIS A 3 -1.94 -18.48 -14.13
CA HIS A 3 -1.06 -19.65 -13.93
C HIS A 3 -0.23 -19.95 -15.19
N VAL A 4 -0.89 -20.17 -16.34
CA VAL A 4 -0.23 -20.48 -17.62
C VAL A 4 0.70 -19.37 -18.08
N GLN A 5 0.37 -18.10 -17.83
CA GLN A 5 1.24 -16.96 -18.18
C GLN A 5 2.52 -16.96 -17.34
N SER A 6 2.42 -17.38 -16.08
CA SER A 6 3.55 -17.41 -15.14
C SER A 6 4.34 -18.73 -15.15
N PHE A 7 3.90 -19.78 -15.85
CA PHE A 7 4.63 -21.06 -15.84
C PHE A 7 6.08 -20.91 -16.29
N ASP A 8 6.98 -21.54 -15.56
CA ASP A 8 8.37 -21.72 -16.00
C ASP A 8 8.45 -22.61 -17.25
N THR A 9 9.62 -22.65 -17.88
CA THR A 9 9.82 -23.39 -19.12
C THR A 9 9.41 -24.86 -18.98
N HIS A 10 9.75 -25.50 -17.85
CA HIS A 10 9.42 -26.90 -17.61
C HIS A 10 7.90 -27.13 -17.53
N THR A 11 7.20 -26.31 -16.75
CA THR A 11 5.75 -26.42 -16.54
C THR A 11 4.96 -26.07 -17.81
N GLN A 12 5.48 -25.19 -18.69
CA GLN A 12 4.85 -24.91 -19.99
C GLN A 12 4.68 -26.18 -20.85
N HIS A 13 5.61 -27.14 -20.76
CA HIS A 13 5.54 -28.40 -21.50
C HIS A 13 4.51 -29.39 -20.94
N MET A 14 3.97 -29.14 -19.74
CA MET A 14 2.94 -29.99 -19.14
C MET A 14 1.53 -29.66 -19.65
N LYS A 15 1.35 -28.55 -20.37
CA LYS A 15 0.03 -28.14 -20.88
C LYS A 15 -0.47 -29.10 -21.95
N THR A 16 -1.79 -29.23 -22.01
CA THR A 16 -2.52 -29.90 -23.09
C THR A 16 -3.35 -28.88 -23.86
N ASP A 17 -3.90 -29.30 -25.00
CA ASP A 17 -4.87 -28.50 -25.77
C ASP A 17 -6.32 -28.65 -25.26
N MET A 18 -6.50 -29.26 -24.09
CA MET A 18 -7.82 -29.37 -23.46
C MET A 18 -8.11 -28.14 -22.61
N PHE A 19 -9.21 -27.47 -22.93
CA PHE A 19 -9.67 -26.27 -22.25
C PHE A 19 -11.08 -26.46 -21.68
N LEU A 20 -11.34 -25.84 -20.52
CA LEU A 20 -12.69 -25.75 -19.96
C LEU A 20 -12.96 -24.31 -19.53
N ARG A 21 -14.18 -23.81 -19.78
CA ARG A 21 -14.56 -22.48 -19.33
C ARG A 21 -14.85 -22.50 -17.83
N THR A 22 -14.14 -21.66 -17.08
CA THR A 22 -14.41 -21.43 -15.66
C THR A 22 -15.61 -20.51 -15.48
N THR A 23 -16.15 -20.44 -14.26
CA THR A 23 -17.31 -19.60 -13.94
C THR A 23 -17.04 -18.10 -14.12
N THR A 24 -15.84 -17.62 -13.75
CA THR A 24 -15.53 -16.18 -13.72
C THR A 24 -14.12 -15.79 -14.20
N LYS A 25 -13.27 -16.75 -14.61
CA LYS A 25 -11.84 -16.51 -14.89
C LYS A 25 -11.42 -16.88 -16.32
N GLY A 26 -12.36 -16.97 -17.24
CA GLY A 26 -12.12 -17.38 -18.63
C GLY A 26 -11.81 -18.87 -18.75
N ASN A 27 -10.98 -19.26 -19.72
CA ASN A 27 -10.64 -20.67 -19.95
C ASN A 27 -9.52 -21.15 -18.99
N ALA A 28 -9.73 -22.31 -18.38
CA ALA A 28 -8.70 -23.11 -17.75
C ALA A 28 -8.06 -24.04 -18.80
N THR A 29 -6.78 -24.34 -18.62
CA THR A 29 -5.99 -25.25 -19.46
C THR A 29 -5.60 -26.44 -18.62
N ALA A 30 -5.88 -27.65 -19.10
CA ALA A 30 -5.44 -28.87 -18.42
C ALA A 30 -3.92 -29.04 -18.58
N CYS A 31 -3.24 -29.42 -17.51
CA CYS A 31 -1.81 -29.74 -17.51
C CYS A 31 -1.57 -31.08 -16.81
N VAL A 32 -0.57 -31.85 -17.25
CA VAL A 32 -0.25 -33.19 -16.74
C VAL A 32 1.04 -33.13 -15.93
N GLY A 33 0.92 -33.29 -14.61
CA GLY A 33 2.06 -33.32 -13.69
C GLY A 33 1.64 -33.26 -12.22
N ASN A 34 2.56 -33.62 -11.33
CA ASN A 34 2.34 -33.64 -9.88
C ASN A 34 2.77 -32.32 -9.18
N SER A 35 3.41 -31.42 -9.93
CA SER A 35 3.91 -30.14 -9.45
C SER A 35 4.04 -29.16 -10.59
N TRP A 36 3.66 -27.91 -10.37
CA TRP A 36 3.82 -26.81 -11.33
C TRP A 36 4.63 -25.69 -10.68
N THR A 37 5.44 -25.01 -11.49
CA THR A 37 6.25 -23.86 -11.05
C THR A 37 5.80 -22.61 -11.80
N MET A 38 5.54 -21.54 -11.04
CA MET A 38 5.18 -20.21 -11.55
C MET A 38 6.29 -19.22 -11.21
N VAL A 39 6.67 -18.37 -12.16
CA VAL A 39 7.79 -17.42 -12.09
C VAL A 39 7.34 -16.04 -12.56
N GLU A 40 7.44 -15.06 -11.66
CA GLU A 40 7.20 -13.64 -11.94
C GLU A 40 8.54 -12.92 -12.13
N LYS A 41 9.03 -12.87 -13.38
CA LYS A 41 10.37 -12.34 -13.69
C LYS A 41 10.51 -10.83 -13.54
N ASN A 42 9.40 -10.10 -13.65
CA ASN A 42 9.38 -8.64 -13.77
C ASN A 42 8.70 -7.98 -12.57
N LEU A 43 8.85 -8.55 -11.37
CA LEU A 43 8.31 -7.94 -10.16
C LEU A 43 9.12 -6.67 -9.83
N PRO A 44 8.49 -5.49 -9.72
CA PRO A 44 9.21 -4.27 -9.42
C PRO A 44 9.58 -4.24 -7.93
N VAL A 45 10.81 -4.68 -7.63
CA VAL A 45 11.35 -4.77 -6.25
C VAL A 45 11.97 -3.47 -5.75
N ASN A 46 12.10 -2.46 -6.63
CA ASN A 46 12.60 -1.12 -6.31
C ASN A 46 11.47 -0.07 -6.13
N ILE A 47 10.30 -0.58 -5.74
CA ILE A 47 9.13 0.05 -5.10
C ILE A 47 9.39 0.99 -3.92
N GLY A 48 9.81 2.25 -4.08
CA GLY A 48 9.92 3.21 -2.97
C GLY A 48 8.58 3.82 -2.51
N PHE A 49 8.61 4.65 -1.45
CA PHE A 49 7.44 5.46 -1.04
C PHE A 49 7.21 6.69 -1.93
N GLY A 50 8.24 7.11 -2.66
CA GLY A 50 8.19 8.26 -3.55
C GLY A 50 7.50 7.94 -4.88
N PRO A 51 7.20 8.96 -5.69
CA PRO A 51 6.68 8.75 -7.02
C PRO A 51 7.66 7.90 -7.85
N TRP A 52 7.14 6.88 -8.52
CA TRP A 52 7.94 5.93 -9.30
C TRP A 52 7.49 5.95 -10.77
N ASN A 53 8.46 5.89 -11.68
CA ASN A 53 8.19 5.85 -13.12
C ASN A 53 8.31 4.41 -13.64
N PRO A 54 7.20 3.78 -14.11
CA PRO A 54 7.23 2.42 -14.63
C PRO A 54 8.10 2.19 -15.85
N ASN A 55 8.36 3.24 -16.64
CA ASN A 55 9.11 3.14 -17.87
C ASN A 55 10.63 3.21 -17.63
N THR A 56 11.07 3.93 -16.58
CA THR A 56 12.49 4.12 -16.27
C THR A 56 12.94 3.33 -15.04
N GLY A 57 12.00 2.86 -14.21
CA GLY A 57 12.29 2.16 -12.96
C GLY A 57 12.93 3.04 -11.89
N THR A 58 12.99 4.36 -12.10
CA THR A 58 13.64 5.32 -11.20
C THR A 58 12.60 6.06 -10.36
N GLU A 59 13.00 6.45 -9.14
CA GLU A 59 12.26 7.44 -8.37
C GLU A 59 12.21 8.76 -9.15
N ALA A 60 11.03 9.37 -9.25
CA ALA A 60 10.87 10.65 -9.92
C ALA A 60 11.36 11.78 -9.01
N THR A 61 12.17 12.68 -9.56
CA THR A 61 12.65 13.86 -8.84
C THR A 61 11.71 15.04 -9.04
N LEU A 62 11.41 15.77 -7.97
CA LEU A 62 10.55 16.96 -8.05
C LEU A 62 11.36 18.17 -8.51
N SER A 63 10.83 18.89 -9.51
CA SER A 63 11.39 20.19 -9.93
C SER A 63 11.26 21.25 -8.83
N ASN A 64 12.13 22.26 -8.86
CA ASN A 64 12.09 23.35 -7.87
C ASN A 64 10.74 24.08 -7.87
N ALA A 65 10.15 24.31 -9.04
CA ALA A 65 8.82 24.91 -9.15
C ALA A 65 7.73 24.05 -8.48
N THR A 66 7.81 22.72 -8.61
CA THR A 66 6.89 21.80 -7.93
C THR A 66 7.07 21.85 -6.42
N LYS A 67 8.33 21.82 -5.94
CA LYS A 67 8.62 21.95 -4.50
C LYS A 67 8.08 23.26 -3.93
N GLN A 68 8.21 24.37 -4.65
CA GLN A 68 7.65 25.68 -4.23
C GLN A 68 6.12 25.66 -4.13
N ARG A 69 5.43 25.04 -5.10
CA ARG A 69 3.97 24.88 -5.03
C ARG A 69 3.54 24.02 -3.84
N ILE A 70 4.26 22.93 -3.57
CA ILE A 70 3.98 22.10 -2.39
C ILE A 70 4.21 22.90 -1.10
N ARG A 71 5.32 23.64 -0.98
CA ARG A 71 5.56 24.52 0.20
C ARG A 71 4.43 25.53 0.40
N HIS A 72 3.85 26.05 -0.68
CA HIS A 72 2.77 27.02 -0.60
C HIS A 72 1.47 26.43 -0.02
N VAL A 73 1.11 25.19 -0.39
CA VAL A 73 -0.12 24.54 0.08
C VAL A 73 0.06 23.69 1.34
N ALA A 74 1.29 23.29 1.66
CA ALA A 74 1.60 22.44 2.81
C ALA A 74 1.07 23.01 4.14
N PRO A 75 1.18 24.31 4.45
CA PRO A 75 0.63 24.85 5.69
C PRO A 75 -0.86 24.57 5.88
N SER A 76 -1.70 24.71 4.84
CA SER A 76 -3.14 24.45 4.95
C SER A 76 -3.47 22.96 5.05
N GLU A 77 -2.67 22.09 4.44
CA GLU A 77 -2.86 20.64 4.53
C GLU A 77 -2.38 20.07 5.87
N LEU A 78 -1.23 20.52 6.35
CA LEU A 78 -0.59 20.03 7.57
C LEU A 78 -1.23 20.57 8.86
N SER A 79 -1.93 21.70 8.81
CA SER A 79 -2.60 22.32 9.97
C SER A 79 -4.00 21.79 10.25
N GLN A 80 -4.48 20.83 9.44
CA GLN A 80 -5.77 20.19 9.70
C GLN A 80 -5.75 19.39 11.01
N ASP A 81 -6.94 19.19 11.61
CA ASP A 81 -7.08 18.43 12.84
C ASP A 81 -6.85 16.92 12.60
N ILE A 82 -5.59 16.50 12.75
CA ILE A 82 -5.15 15.11 12.56
C ILE A 82 -5.81 14.19 13.59
N SER A 83 -5.88 14.60 14.86
CA SER A 83 -6.42 13.76 15.93
C SER A 83 -7.89 13.44 15.70
N ARG A 84 -8.70 14.46 15.38
CA ARG A 84 -10.13 14.28 15.11
C ARG A 84 -10.40 13.47 13.85
N GLN A 85 -9.63 13.68 12.78
CA GLN A 85 -9.84 12.95 11.53
C GLN A 85 -9.39 11.49 11.59
N THR A 86 -8.48 11.14 12.51
CA THR A 86 -7.95 9.78 12.66
C THR A 86 -8.63 8.99 13.78
N ASN A 87 -9.30 9.64 14.73
CA ASN A 87 -10.02 8.98 15.82
C ASN A 87 -11.51 8.76 15.48
N LEU A 88 -11.78 7.83 14.54
CA LEU A 88 -13.12 7.53 14.05
C LEU A 88 -13.59 6.18 14.57
N ASN A 89 -14.91 5.95 14.54
CA ASN A 89 -15.55 4.68 14.87
C ASN A 89 -15.40 3.63 13.75
N SER A 90 -14.25 3.61 13.07
CA SER A 90 -13.98 2.70 11.97
C SER A 90 -12.48 2.58 11.74
N MET A 91 -11.94 1.36 11.90
CA MET A 91 -10.55 1.06 11.55
C MET A 91 -10.23 1.45 10.10
N TYR A 92 -11.18 1.23 9.19
CA TYR A 92 -11.03 1.55 7.77
C TYR A 92 -10.89 3.07 7.54
N PHE A 93 -11.83 3.88 8.03
CA PHE A 93 -11.78 5.32 7.81
C PHE A 93 -10.67 6.01 8.60
N SER A 94 -10.40 5.57 9.82
CA SER A 94 -9.23 6.00 10.59
C SER A 94 -7.92 5.71 9.85
N GLY A 95 -7.77 4.49 9.31
CA GLY A 95 -6.60 4.09 8.53
C GLY A 95 -6.41 4.94 7.28
N LYS A 96 -7.50 5.28 6.56
CA LYS A 96 -7.44 6.20 5.42
C LYS A 96 -6.93 7.59 5.81
N ALA A 97 -7.41 8.13 6.94
CA ALA A 97 -6.95 9.43 7.42
C ALA A 97 -5.48 9.39 7.87
N LEU A 98 -5.07 8.36 8.62
CA LEU A 98 -3.68 8.16 9.03
C LEU A 98 -2.74 8.12 7.81
N ASN A 99 -3.11 7.34 6.78
CA ASN A 99 -2.32 7.24 5.57
C ASN A 99 -2.25 8.57 4.80
N LYS A 100 -3.36 9.33 4.72
CA LYS A 100 -3.36 10.68 4.13
C LYS A 100 -2.31 11.56 4.81
N PHE A 101 -2.34 11.67 6.14
CA PHE A 101 -1.40 12.53 6.86
C PHE A 101 0.04 12.01 6.82
N ALA A 102 0.25 10.69 6.84
CA ALA A 102 1.56 10.10 6.64
C ALA A 102 2.14 10.49 5.27
N MET A 103 1.34 10.45 4.21
CA MET A 103 1.77 10.85 2.86
C MET A 103 2.05 12.36 2.77
N LEU A 104 1.25 13.21 3.43
CA LEU A 104 1.48 14.66 3.48
C LEU A 104 2.80 14.99 4.19
N VAL A 105 3.02 14.40 5.38
CA VAL A 105 4.27 14.54 6.13
C VAL A 105 5.45 14.02 5.31
N TYR A 106 5.37 12.80 4.76
CA TYR A 106 6.41 12.23 3.91
C TYR A 106 6.73 13.12 2.71
N THR A 107 5.72 13.67 2.04
CA THR A 107 5.91 14.55 0.87
C THR A 107 6.71 15.80 1.25
N VAL A 108 6.36 16.46 2.35
CA VAL A 108 7.04 17.70 2.77
C VAL A 108 8.42 17.40 3.36
N TYR A 109 8.52 16.37 4.20
CA TYR A 109 9.77 15.99 4.85
C TYR A 109 10.78 15.41 3.83
N GLU A 110 10.40 14.38 3.08
CA GLU A 110 11.32 13.65 2.20
C GLU A 110 11.42 14.22 0.79
N LEU A 111 10.30 14.62 0.15
CA LEU A 111 10.35 15.02 -1.26
C LEU A 111 10.68 16.51 -1.43
N VAL A 112 10.13 17.36 -0.56
CA VAL A 112 10.43 18.81 -0.53
C VAL A 112 11.71 19.11 0.25
N LYS A 113 12.12 18.21 1.16
CA LYS A 113 13.27 18.38 2.07
C LYS A 113 13.07 19.56 3.04
N ASP A 114 11.89 19.65 3.64
CA ASP A 114 11.50 20.73 4.56
C ASP A 114 10.97 20.15 5.89
N ALA A 115 11.91 19.70 6.73
CA ALA A 115 11.59 19.05 8.00
C ALA A 115 10.86 19.98 8.97
N SER A 116 11.31 21.24 9.08
CA SER A 116 10.70 22.23 9.98
C SER A 116 9.24 22.50 9.64
N LEU A 117 8.88 22.56 8.36
CA LEU A 117 7.50 22.77 7.92
C LEU A 117 6.57 21.60 8.28
N SER A 118 7.09 20.37 8.39
CA SER A 118 6.29 19.16 8.66
C SER A 118 6.30 18.70 10.12
N GLU A 119 7.19 19.22 10.95
CA GLU A 119 7.46 18.73 12.31
C GLU A 119 6.21 18.68 13.20
N SER A 120 5.42 19.76 13.24
CA SER A 120 4.22 19.83 14.10
C SER A 120 3.16 18.80 13.69
N ALA A 121 2.92 18.65 12.40
CA ALA A 121 2.00 17.65 11.87
C ALA A 121 2.53 16.23 12.09
N PHE A 122 3.84 16.02 11.96
CA PHE A 122 4.45 14.72 12.22
C PHE A 122 4.31 14.29 13.69
N SER A 123 4.54 15.22 14.63
CA SER A 123 4.32 14.97 16.06
C SER A 123 2.86 14.63 16.37
N SER A 124 1.91 15.36 15.78
CA SER A 124 0.48 15.09 15.91
C SER A 124 0.09 13.72 15.33
N LEU A 125 0.66 13.36 14.18
CA LEU A 125 0.45 12.06 13.55
C LEU A 125 1.01 10.90 14.40
N LYS A 126 2.20 11.05 14.98
CA LYS A 126 2.77 10.05 15.91
C LYS A 126 1.84 9.82 17.09
N SER A 127 1.36 10.90 17.70
CA SER A 127 0.41 10.83 18.82
C SER A 127 -0.91 10.15 18.44
N ALA A 128 -1.44 10.48 17.25
CA ALA A 128 -2.63 9.85 16.72
C ALA A 128 -2.44 8.35 16.43
N PHE A 129 -1.29 7.97 15.86
CA PHE A 129 -0.96 6.58 15.54
C PHE A 129 -0.70 5.75 16.80
N ALA A 130 -0.10 6.33 17.84
CA ALA A 130 0.14 5.67 19.13
C ALA A 130 -1.15 5.09 19.75
N ARG A 131 -2.29 5.75 19.55
CA ARG A 131 -3.61 5.22 19.96
C ARG A 131 -3.88 3.81 19.41
N PHE A 132 -3.50 3.56 18.16
CA PHE A 132 -3.71 2.27 17.50
C PHE A 132 -2.64 1.25 17.89
N VAL A 133 -1.39 1.69 18.09
CA VAL A 133 -0.30 0.85 18.62
C VAL A 133 -0.65 0.32 20.01
N ASP A 134 -1.19 1.19 20.87
CA ASP A 134 -1.61 0.84 22.23
C ASP A 134 -2.96 0.11 22.29
N ASN A 135 -3.59 -0.13 21.13
CA ASN A 135 -4.90 -0.76 21.00
C ASN A 135 -6.03 -0.05 21.77
N ARG A 136 -6.04 1.30 21.73
CA ARG A 136 -6.98 2.19 22.44
C ARG A 136 -7.88 3.01 21.52
N GLN A 137 -7.95 2.67 20.23
CA GLN A 137 -8.93 3.25 19.31
C GLN A 137 -10.35 2.84 19.71
N ILE A 138 -11.37 3.52 19.15
CA ILE A 138 -12.79 3.34 19.53
C ILE A 138 -13.22 1.86 19.50
N PHE A 139 -12.75 1.11 18.50
CA PHE A 139 -12.92 -0.35 18.43
C PHE A 139 -11.53 -1.03 18.47
N PRO A 140 -11.06 -1.42 19.66
CA PRO A 140 -9.83 -2.19 19.83
C PRO A 140 -9.86 -3.49 19.03
N LEU A 141 -8.68 -3.97 18.68
CA LEU A 141 -8.47 -5.27 18.05
C LEU A 141 -8.42 -6.37 19.11
N VAL A 142 -9.01 -7.52 18.80
CA VAL A 142 -8.99 -8.72 19.63
C VAL A 142 -8.49 -9.93 18.83
N TYR A 143 -7.85 -10.88 19.51
CA TYR A 143 -7.41 -12.12 18.90
C TYR A 143 -8.50 -13.19 19.01
N ASP A 144 -9.04 -13.60 17.88
CA ASP A 144 -9.99 -14.70 17.76
C ASP A 144 -9.26 -16.04 17.88
N THR A 145 -9.55 -16.77 18.96
CA THR A 145 -8.92 -18.07 19.23
C THR A 145 -9.55 -19.23 18.47
N VAL A 146 -10.72 -19.05 17.85
CA VAL A 146 -11.39 -20.04 16.99
C VAL A 146 -10.78 -20.00 15.59
N TRP A 147 -10.74 -18.82 14.97
CA TRP A 147 -10.26 -18.63 13.59
C TRP A 147 -8.80 -18.19 13.48
N LYS A 148 -8.12 -17.98 14.61
CA LYS A 148 -6.69 -17.63 14.73
C LYS A 148 -6.32 -16.33 14.00
N GLY A 149 -7.17 -15.30 14.12
CA GLY A 149 -6.99 -14.00 13.46
C GLY A 149 -7.24 -12.81 14.37
N VAL A 150 -6.83 -11.62 13.93
CA VAL A 150 -7.12 -10.36 14.62
C VAL A 150 -8.35 -9.72 14.00
N VAL A 151 -9.34 -9.38 14.83
CA VAL A 151 -10.62 -8.78 14.39
C VAL A 151 -10.91 -7.51 15.17
N SER A 152 -11.73 -6.63 14.60
CA SER A 152 -12.31 -5.52 15.35
C SER A 152 -13.29 -6.06 16.40
N SER A 153 -13.27 -5.45 17.58
CA SER A 153 -14.34 -5.60 18.57
C SER A 153 -15.66 -5.00 18.10
#